data_AF-A0A2M9ITF6-F1
#
_entry.id   AF-A0A2M9ITF6-F1
#
_cell.length_a   1.000
_cell.length_b   1.000
_cell.length_c   1.000
_cell.angle_alpha   90.00
_cell.angle_beta   90.00
_cell.angle_gamma   90.00
#
_symmetry.space_group_name_H-M   'P 1'
#
loop_
_entity.id
_entity.type
_entity.pdbx_description
1 polymer ?
#
loop_
_entity_poly.entity_id
_entity_poly.type
_entity_poly.pdbx_seq_one_letter_code
_entity_poly.pdbx_strand_id
1 'polypeptide(L)'
;MTVPAAGLLFLALGASACSNEESSQYHDAVLENSVRSYGQALTAPDATTAWRLMSKRCQSMSSLKTVAAVADVTHKQWGAIPVKTVHIDQLSGTHAVVSYDYDKETGQKRRNWVREGGVWKDDCSNS
;
A
#
# COMPACT_ATOMS: atom_id res chain seq x y z
N MET A 1 -53.49 3.73 -33.77
CA MET A 1 -52.22 3.56 -33.05
C MET A 1 -51.17 3.18 -34.08
N THR A 2 -50.09 3.93 -34.09
CA THR A 2 -49.14 4.22 -35.18
C THR A 2 -48.01 3.17 -35.29
N VAL A 3 -47.45 3.02 -36.50
CA VAL A 3 -46.14 2.41 -36.81
C VAL A 3 -45.35 3.52 -37.53
N PRO A 4 -44.05 3.81 -37.23
CA PRO A 4 -42.98 3.15 -38.00
C PRO A 4 -41.56 3.03 -37.40
N ALA A 5 -40.84 2.03 -37.95
CA ALA A 5 -39.48 2.03 -38.50
C ALA A 5 -38.26 2.66 -37.79
N ALA A 6 -37.19 1.83 -37.75
CA ALA A 6 -35.79 2.11 -38.12
C ALA A 6 -35.13 3.44 -37.70
N GLY A 7 -34.02 3.32 -36.97
CA GLY A 7 -33.04 4.40 -36.85
C GLY A 7 -31.96 4.12 -35.80
N LEU A 8 -30.90 3.42 -36.20
CA LEU A 8 -29.61 3.56 -35.53
C LEU A 8 -29.14 5.00 -35.71
N LEU A 9 -29.13 5.80 -34.63
CA LEU A 9 -28.40 7.05 -34.57
C LEU A 9 -27.53 7.06 -33.33
N PHE A 10 -26.26 6.70 -33.51
CA PHE A 10 -25.20 7.02 -32.57
C PHE A 10 -25.06 8.55 -32.51
N LEU A 11 -25.31 9.14 -31.33
CA LEU A 11 -24.73 10.42 -30.95
C LEU A 11 -23.87 10.18 -29.70
N ALA A 12 -22.56 10.19 -29.94
CA ALA A 12 -21.53 10.16 -28.92
C ALA A 12 -21.56 11.43 -28.06
N LEU A 13 -21.28 11.31 -26.75
CA LEU A 13 -20.18 11.99 -26.04
C LEU A 13 -20.30 11.67 -24.54
N GLY A 14 -19.31 10.96 -24.00
CA GLY A 14 -19.24 10.68 -22.56
C GLY A 14 -18.35 9.52 -22.13
N ALA A 15 -17.46 8.98 -22.98
CA ALA A 15 -16.44 8.03 -22.53
C ALA A 15 -15.27 8.80 -21.90
N SER A 16 -15.33 9.10 -20.60
CA SER A 16 -14.15 9.58 -19.84
C SER A 16 -14.15 9.23 -18.34
N ALA A 17 -15.12 8.47 -17.84
CA ALA A 17 -15.12 8.05 -16.42
C ALA A 17 -14.38 6.72 -16.17
N CYS A 18 -14.28 5.83 -17.16
CA CYS A 18 -13.74 4.48 -16.93
C CYS A 18 -12.22 4.40 -16.77
N SER A 19 -11.46 5.44 -17.14
CA SER A 19 -9.99 5.38 -17.10
C SER A 19 -9.39 5.82 -15.76
N ASN A 20 -10.07 6.69 -15.02
CA ASN A 20 -9.54 7.22 -13.76
C ASN A 20 -9.77 6.26 -12.59
N GLU A 21 -10.92 5.59 -12.52
CA GLU A 21 -11.24 4.64 -11.45
C GLU A 21 -10.35 3.39 -11.50
N GLU A 22 -10.10 2.84 -12.68
CA GLU A 22 -9.22 1.68 -12.88
C GLU A 22 -7.76 1.99 -12.48
N SER A 23 -7.28 3.18 -12.86
CA SER A 23 -5.93 3.63 -12.48
C SER A 23 -5.78 3.86 -10.97
N SER A 24 -6.82 4.39 -10.32
CA SER A 24 -6.84 4.58 -8.86
C SER A 24 -6.83 3.24 -8.14
N GLN A 25 -7.73 2.32 -8.53
CA GLN A 25 -7.81 0.99 -7.93
C GLN A 25 -6.50 0.21 -8.09
N TYR A 26 -5.86 0.32 -9.26
CA TYR A 26 -4.53 -0.25 -9.47
C TYR A 26 -3.46 0.39 -8.56
N HIS A 27 -3.45 1.72 -8.43
CA HIS A 27 -2.50 2.40 -7.54
C HIS A 27 -2.68 2.00 -6.07
N ASP A 28 -3.93 1.83 -5.64
CA ASP A 28 -4.30 1.38 -4.30
C ASP A 28 -3.81 -0.05 -4.06
N ALA A 29 -4.06 -0.97 -5.00
CA ALA A 29 -3.60 -2.35 -4.91
C ALA A 29 -2.07 -2.47 -4.82
N VAL A 30 -1.32 -1.64 -5.55
CA VAL A 30 0.15 -1.63 -5.50
C VAL A 30 0.66 -1.09 -4.15
N LEU A 31 0.01 -0.08 -3.58
CA LEU A 31 0.31 0.42 -2.24
C LEU A 31 0.02 -0.64 -1.18
N GLU A 32 -1.19 -1.22 -1.21
CA GLU A 32 -1.59 -2.28 -0.28
C GLU A 32 -0.63 -3.46 -0.30
N ASN A 33 -0.21 -3.92 -1.48
CA ASN A 33 0.75 -5.02 -1.59
C ASN A 33 2.10 -4.67 -0.95
N SER A 34 2.55 -3.42 -1.09
CA SER A 34 3.80 -2.94 -0.48
C SER A 34 3.69 -2.92 1.05
N VAL A 35 2.54 -2.47 1.58
CA VAL A 35 2.22 -2.45 3.01
C VAL A 35 2.21 -3.86 3.59
N ARG A 36 1.50 -4.79 2.95
CA ARG A 36 1.44 -6.19 3.38
C ARG A 36 2.81 -6.85 3.35
N SER A 37 3.60 -6.61 2.29
CA SER A 37 4.95 -7.15 2.15
C SER A 37 5.88 -6.63 3.24
N TYR A 38 5.83 -5.33 3.56
CA TYR A 38 6.65 -4.73 4.61
C TYR A 38 6.25 -5.24 6.00
N GLY A 39 4.96 -5.25 6.33
CA GLY A 39 4.47 -5.76 7.61
C GLY A 39 4.80 -7.24 7.82
N GLN A 40 4.58 -8.07 6.79
CA GLN A 40 4.95 -9.48 6.84
C GLN A 40 6.47 -9.67 7.01
N ALA A 41 7.29 -8.86 6.33
CA ALA A 41 8.74 -8.95 6.45
C ALA A 41 9.22 -8.66 7.89
N LEU A 42 8.56 -7.77 8.62
CA LEU A 42 8.88 -7.51 10.03
C LEU A 42 8.47 -8.65 10.96
N THR A 43 7.37 -9.35 10.68
CA THR A 43 6.89 -10.46 11.53
C THR A 43 7.50 -11.81 11.16
N ALA A 44 7.97 -12.00 9.92
CA ALA A 44 8.59 -13.22 9.39
C ALA A 44 10.13 -13.10 9.28
N PRO A 45 10.77 -12.59 10.32
CA PRO A 45 11.94 -11.71 10.37
C PRO A 45 12.80 -11.60 9.09
N ASP A 46 12.21 -11.14 7.98
CA ASP A 46 12.90 -10.87 6.72
C ASP A 46 13.37 -9.41 6.67
N ALA A 47 14.46 -9.13 7.39
CA ALA A 47 15.04 -7.81 7.48
C ALA A 47 15.45 -7.22 6.11
N THR A 48 15.86 -8.07 5.16
CA THR A 48 16.32 -7.63 3.84
C THR A 48 15.15 -7.09 3.02
N THR A 49 14.01 -7.78 3.04
CA THR A 49 12.79 -7.28 2.38
C THR A 49 12.24 -6.04 3.08
N ALA A 50 12.17 -6.04 4.41
CA ALA A 50 11.73 -4.86 5.16
C ALA A 50 12.60 -3.63 4.86
N TRP A 51 13.93 -3.76 4.92
CA TRP A 51 14.86 -2.65 4.66
C TRP A 51 14.80 -2.17 3.21
N ARG A 52 14.66 -3.06 2.22
CA ARG A 52 14.47 -2.66 0.80
C ARG A 52 13.15 -1.94 0.54
N LEU A 53 12.13 -2.17 1.37
CA LEU A 53 10.84 -1.49 1.31
C LEU A 53 10.81 -0.19 2.10
N MET A 54 11.86 0.16 2.83
CA MET A 54 12.01 1.50 3.42
C MET A 54 12.44 2.51 2.35
N SER A 55 12.06 3.78 2.51
CA SER A 55 12.47 4.87 1.60
C SER A 55 13.99 5.07 1.64
N LYS A 56 14.57 5.69 0.60
CA LYS A 56 16.01 5.99 0.60
C LYS A 56 16.43 6.84 1.81
N ARG A 57 15.57 7.76 2.22
CA ARG A 57 15.75 8.57 3.42
C ARG A 57 15.83 7.69 4.67
N CYS A 58 14.93 6.73 4.79
CA CYS A 58 14.92 5.81 5.92
C CYS A 58 16.12 4.86 5.92
N GLN A 59 16.56 4.41 4.74
CA GLN A 59 17.77 3.60 4.60
C GLN A 59 19.05 4.37 4.95
N SER A 60 19.09 5.71 4.81
CA SER A 60 20.25 6.50 5.25
C SER A 60 20.26 6.77 6.76
N MET A 61 19.09 6.70 7.42
CA MET A 61 18.95 6.89 8.87
C MET A 61 19.02 5.58 9.67
N SER A 62 18.84 4.42 9.02
CA SER A 62 18.79 3.12 9.67
C SER A 62 19.56 2.06 8.88
N SER A 63 20.24 1.18 9.61
CA SER A 63 20.99 0.08 9.01
C SER A 63 20.14 -1.17 8.84
N LEU A 64 20.52 -2.05 7.91
CA LEU A 64 19.93 -3.39 7.81
C LEU A 64 20.02 -4.15 9.14
N LYS A 65 21.12 -4.01 9.89
CA LYS A 65 21.29 -4.61 11.23
C LYS A 65 20.25 -4.10 12.23
N THR A 66 19.93 -2.81 12.19
CA THR A 66 18.89 -2.21 13.04
C THR A 66 17.52 -2.79 12.69
N VAL A 67 17.20 -2.90 11.40
CA VAL A 67 15.94 -3.50 10.94
C VAL A 67 15.85 -4.98 11.34
N ALA A 68 16.95 -5.73 11.23
CA ALA A 68 17.00 -7.12 11.67
C ALA A 68 16.70 -7.26 13.17
N ALA A 69 17.27 -6.40 14.01
CA ALA A 69 16.97 -6.42 15.44
C ALA A 69 15.48 -6.13 15.73
N VAL A 70 14.86 -5.18 15.00
CA VAL A 70 13.43 -4.90 15.12
C VAL A 70 12.58 -6.08 14.66
N ALA A 71 12.93 -6.70 13.54
CA ALA A 71 12.20 -7.86 12.99
C ALA A 71 12.30 -9.07 13.93
N ASP A 72 13.48 -9.32 14.50
CA ASP A 72 13.69 -10.39 15.50
C ASP A 72 12.85 -10.19 16.76
N VAL A 73 12.80 -8.96 17.30
CA VAL A 73 11.97 -8.65 18.48
C VAL A 73 10.49 -8.82 18.16
N THR A 74 10.05 -8.28 17.02
CA THR A 74 8.67 -8.43 16.51
C THR A 74 8.29 -9.91 16.40
N HIS A 75 9.15 -10.72 15.80
CA HIS A 75 8.91 -12.15 15.62
C HIS A 75 8.85 -12.91 16.94
N LYS A 76 9.78 -12.65 17.86
CA LYS A 76 9.78 -13.28 19.19
C LYS A 76 8.49 -12.97 19.95
N GLN A 77 7.96 -11.76 19.79
CA GLN A 77 6.75 -11.33 20.49
C GLN A 77 5.47 -11.94 19.89
N TRP A 78 5.34 -11.96 18.56
CA TRP A 78 4.07 -12.26 17.90
C TRP A 78 4.07 -13.47 16.97
N GLY A 79 5.26 -13.95 16.60
CA GLY A 79 5.49 -14.91 15.52
C GLY A 79 5.29 -14.26 14.15
N ALA A 80 5.35 -15.10 13.11
CA ALA A 80 4.92 -14.70 11.78
C ALA A 80 3.40 -14.54 11.77
N ILE A 81 2.93 -13.30 11.58
CA ILE A 81 1.51 -12.97 11.49
C ILE A 81 1.27 -12.06 10.28
N PRO A 82 0.23 -12.33 9.48
CA PRO A 82 -0.07 -11.53 8.30
C PRO A 82 -0.71 -10.20 8.69
N VAL A 83 -0.52 -9.20 7.82
CA VAL A 83 -1.35 -7.99 7.81
C VAL A 83 -2.75 -8.38 7.35
N LYS A 84 -3.76 -8.11 8.19
CA LYS A 84 -5.17 -8.45 7.95
C LYS A 84 -5.86 -7.35 7.14
N THR A 85 -5.90 -6.15 7.70
CA THR A 85 -6.56 -4.98 7.12
C THR A 85 -5.52 -3.95 6.70
N VAL A 86 -5.80 -3.26 5.59
CA VAL A 86 -5.05 -2.09 5.13
C VAL A 86 -6.07 -1.03 4.76
N HIS A 87 -5.84 0.19 5.24
CA HIS A 87 -6.65 1.36 4.98
C HIS A 87 -5.75 2.48 4.45
N ILE A 88 -6.03 2.96 3.25
CA ILE A 88 -5.37 4.13 2.68
C ILE A 88 -6.10 5.35 3.22
N ASP A 89 -5.55 5.97 4.26
CA ASP A 89 -6.17 7.11 4.95
C ASP A 89 -6.06 8.39 4.10
N GLN A 90 -4.93 8.55 3.41
CA GLN A 90 -4.66 9.68 2.53
C GLN A 90 -3.79 9.22 1.36
N LEU A 91 -4.07 9.73 0.17
CA LEU A 91 -3.26 9.52 -1.02
C LEU A 91 -3.16 10.83 -1.81
N SER A 92 -1.93 11.32 -2.02
CA SER A 92 -1.66 12.55 -2.76
C SER A 92 -0.38 12.42 -3.58
N GLY A 93 -0.54 12.25 -4.89
CA GLY A 93 0.56 12.09 -5.84
C GLY A 93 1.49 10.94 -5.43
N THR A 94 2.67 11.27 -4.95
CA THR A 94 3.71 10.32 -4.52
C THR A 94 3.74 10.05 -3.02
N HIS A 95 2.79 10.55 -2.23
CA HIS A 95 2.72 10.36 -0.78
C HIS A 95 1.41 9.68 -0.38
N ALA A 96 1.46 8.86 0.65
CA ALA A 96 0.28 8.27 1.27
C ALA A 96 0.42 8.16 2.78
N VAL A 97 -0.71 8.13 3.48
CA VAL A 97 -0.83 7.73 4.88
C VAL A 97 -1.64 6.45 4.90
N VAL A 98 -1.11 5.40 5.53
CA VAL A 98 -1.74 4.09 5.59
C VAL A 98 -1.85 3.61 7.02
N SER A 99 -3.05 3.19 7.40
CA SER A 99 -3.31 2.44 8.63
C SER A 99 -3.47 0.96 8.34
N TYR A 100 -2.91 0.08 9.17
CA TYR A 100 -3.04 -1.37 8.99
C TYR A 100 -2.97 -2.11 10.33
N ASP A 101 -3.63 -3.27 10.36
CA ASP A 101 -3.67 -4.18 11.50
C ASP A 101 -3.18 -5.56 11.09
N TYR A 102 -2.53 -6.25 12.02
CA TYR A 102 -2.19 -7.65 11.84
C TYR A 102 -3.38 -8.56 12.19
N ASP A 103 -3.31 -9.84 11.83
CA ASP A 103 -4.33 -10.83 12.20
C ASP A 103 -4.28 -11.25 13.68
N LYS A 104 -3.67 -10.40 14.52
CA LYS A 104 -3.68 -10.45 15.98
C LYS A 104 -3.68 -9.01 16.51
N GLU A 105 -4.22 -8.82 17.71
CA GLU A 105 -4.18 -7.54 18.41
C GLU A 105 -2.75 -7.16 18.79
N THR A 106 -2.14 -6.31 17.97
CA THR A 106 -0.79 -5.76 18.19
C THR A 106 -0.81 -4.23 18.29
N GLY A 107 -2.02 -3.66 18.30
CA GLY A 107 -2.28 -2.23 18.12
C GLY A 107 -2.12 -1.80 16.66
N GLN A 108 -3.05 -0.99 16.18
CA GLN A 108 -3.04 -0.43 14.83
C GLN A 108 -1.73 0.28 14.52
N LYS A 109 -1.23 0.09 13.30
CA LYS A 109 -0.05 0.79 12.79
C LYS A 109 -0.52 1.86 11.82
N ARG A 110 0.02 3.08 11.95
CA ARG A 110 -0.24 4.18 11.03
C ARG A 110 1.09 4.76 10.56
N ARG A 111 1.30 4.77 9.25
CA ARG A 111 2.62 5.00 8.63
C ARG A 111 2.52 5.87 7.40
N ASN A 112 3.52 6.72 7.21
CA ASN A 112 3.71 7.46 5.97
C ASN A 112 4.41 6.59 4.92
N TRP A 113 3.99 6.74 3.68
CA TRP A 113 4.53 6.04 2.52
C TRP A 113 4.88 7.04 1.42
N VAL A 114 5.97 6.76 0.70
CA VAL A 114 6.43 7.56 -0.44
C VAL A 114 6.69 6.67 -1.65
N ARG A 115 6.31 7.11 -2.84
CA ARG A 115 6.56 6.38 -4.09
C ARG A 115 7.92 6.78 -4.66
N GLU A 116 8.85 5.83 -4.70
CA GLU A 116 10.19 6.00 -5.26
C GLU A 116 10.40 5.01 -6.42
N GLY A 117 10.71 5.51 -7.62
CA GLY A 117 10.94 4.65 -8.79
C GLY A 117 9.75 3.74 -9.13
N GLY A 118 8.53 4.22 -8.89
CA GLY A 118 7.29 3.46 -9.13
C GLY A 118 6.87 2.52 -7.99
N VAL A 119 7.70 2.33 -6.97
CA VAL A 119 7.44 1.42 -5.83
C VAL A 119 7.13 2.23 -4.58
N TRP A 120 6.11 1.82 -3.83
CA TRP A 120 5.80 2.44 -2.54
C TRP A 120 6.76 1.96 -1.46
N LYS A 121 7.24 2.91 -0.65
CA LYS A 121 8.22 2.71 0.40
C LYS A 121 7.70 3.24 1.73
N ASP A 122 7.91 2.50 2.82
CA ASP A 122 7.67 3.00 4.18
C ASP A 122 8.64 4.15 4.46
N ASP A 123 8.11 5.32 4.79
CA ASP A 123 8.90 6.53 5.05
C ASP A 123 9.21 6.70 6.55
N CYS A 124 9.23 5.61 7.32
CA CYS A 124 9.71 5.51 8.71
C CYS A 124 9.29 6.67 9.65
N SER A 125 8.15 7.29 9.37
CA SER A 125 7.56 8.38 10.12
C SER A 125 6.11 8.01 10.43
N ASN A 126 5.71 8.34 11.65
CA ASN A 126 4.33 8.19 12.08
C ASN A 126 3.53 9.43 11.66
N SER A 127 2.26 9.25 11.31
CA SER A 127 1.32 10.33 11.00
C SER A 127 0.32 10.57 12.12
#